data_AF-A0A353KRL1-F1
#
_entry.id   AF-A0A353KRL1-F1
#
_cell.length_a   1.000
_cell.length_b   1.000
_cell.length_c   1.000
_cell.angle_alpha   90.00
_cell.angle_beta   90.00
_cell.angle_gamma   90.00
#
_symmetry.space_group_name_H-M   'P 1'
#
loop_
_entity.id
_entity.type
_entity.pdbx_description
1 polymer ?
#
loop_
_entity_poly.entity_id
_entity_poly.type
_entity_poly.pdbx_seq_one_letter_code
_entity_poly.pdbx_strand_id
1 'polypeptide(L)'
;AETERFKPLFPDCDVIGLDYKSTTPWDAEKEFLSAFADLKKEYTGIILIANSIGAFFSLSARIDRFIEKAYFISPVVAMEDLILKMMAEAGVDEKTLEEKGEIILPYGETLSWKYLCYVRGNKITWNAPTEILYGGNDALIPYKTVRAFAQAHRAAVTVMDGGEHWFHTEKQLKFLDDWLSDR
;
A
#
# COMPACT_ATOMS: atom_id res chain seq x y z
N ALA A 1 5.72 -9.43 15.00
CA ALA A 1 4.83 -8.61 14.16
C ALA A 1 5.59 -7.37 13.71
N GLU A 2 5.29 -6.83 12.52
CA GLU A 2 5.96 -5.59 12.00
C GLU A 2 5.87 -4.43 13.00
N THR A 3 4.75 -4.29 13.71
CA THR A 3 4.56 -3.25 14.75
C THR A 3 5.64 -3.27 15.83
N GLU A 4 6.04 -4.44 16.33
CA GLU A 4 7.07 -4.53 17.38
C GLU A 4 8.45 -4.08 16.87
N ARG A 5 8.72 -4.22 15.57
CA ARG A 5 9.96 -3.73 14.95
C ARG A 5 10.00 -2.21 14.91
N PHE A 6 8.86 -1.55 14.70
CA PHE A 6 8.80 -0.10 14.55
C PHE A 6 8.74 0.65 15.88
N LYS A 7 8.26 0.04 16.97
CA LYS A 7 8.26 0.64 18.31
C LYS A 7 9.56 1.36 18.71
N PRO A 8 10.75 0.72 18.64
CA PRO A 8 12.00 1.40 19.01
C PRO A 8 12.40 2.54 18.07
N LEU A 9 11.84 2.61 16.86
CA LEU A 9 12.15 3.63 15.86
C LEU A 9 11.32 4.92 16.09
N PHE A 10 10.23 4.83 16.85
CA PHE A 10 9.34 5.96 17.16
C PHE A 10 9.11 6.08 18.67
N PRO A 11 10.16 6.43 19.46
CA PRO A 11 10.10 6.41 20.93
C PRO A 11 9.09 7.41 21.52
N ASP A 12 8.71 8.44 20.78
CA ASP A 12 7.75 9.47 21.18
C ASP A 12 6.32 9.18 20.67
N CYS A 13 6.06 7.99 20.13
CA CYS A 13 4.77 7.61 19.56
C CYS A 13 4.26 6.28 20.13
N ASP A 14 2.95 6.17 20.28
CA ASP A 14 2.28 4.88 20.46
C ASP A 14 2.17 4.18 19.09
N VAL A 15 2.94 3.10 18.90
CA VAL A 15 2.96 2.36 17.62
C VAL A 15 1.89 1.27 17.64
N ILE A 16 0.85 1.47 16.82
CA ILE A 16 -0.34 0.61 16.73
C ILE A 16 -0.34 -0.13 15.39
N GLY A 17 -0.52 -1.45 15.42
CA GLY A 17 -0.77 -2.25 14.23
C GLY A 17 -2.27 -2.29 13.92
N LEU A 18 -2.67 -1.93 12.70
CA LEU A 18 -4.04 -2.10 12.24
C LEU A 18 -4.24 -3.53 11.74
N ASP A 19 -4.90 -4.37 12.54
CA ASP A 19 -5.24 -5.76 12.17
C ASP A 19 -6.51 -5.81 11.30
N TYR A 20 -6.45 -5.13 10.15
CA TYR A 20 -7.60 -5.03 9.24
C TYR A 20 -7.95 -6.39 8.62
N LYS A 21 -9.24 -6.65 8.42
CA LYS A 21 -9.75 -7.90 7.81
C LYS A 21 -10.24 -7.72 6.38
N SER A 22 -10.37 -6.48 5.93
CA SER A 22 -10.82 -6.17 4.58
C SER A 22 -9.87 -6.71 3.52
N THR A 23 -10.45 -7.38 2.52
CA THR A 23 -9.74 -7.87 1.33
C THR A 23 -10.13 -7.09 0.07
N THR A 24 -11.11 -6.20 0.18
CA THR A 24 -11.63 -5.38 -0.92
C THR A 24 -11.51 -3.90 -0.57
N PRO A 25 -11.36 -3.00 -1.56
CA PRO A 25 -11.16 -1.58 -1.28
C PRO A 25 -12.39 -0.90 -0.67
N TRP A 26 -13.62 -1.34 -1.00
CA TRP A 26 -14.84 -0.75 -0.45
C TRP A 26 -15.13 -1.19 0.99
N ASP A 27 -14.66 -2.38 1.39
CA ASP A 27 -14.72 -2.80 2.79
C ASP A 27 -13.59 -2.13 3.58
N ALA A 28 -12.38 -2.07 3.00
CA ALA A 28 -11.23 -1.39 3.58
C ALA A 28 -11.51 0.10 3.79
N GLU A 29 -12.20 0.76 2.87
CA GLU A 29 -12.65 2.15 3.02
C GLU A 29 -13.43 2.35 4.32
N LYS A 30 -14.42 1.49 4.60
CA LYS A 30 -15.24 1.60 5.83
C LYS A 30 -14.41 1.31 7.07
N GLU A 31 -13.63 0.23 7.05
CA GLU A 31 -12.82 -0.20 8.18
C GLU A 31 -11.75 0.84 8.54
N PHE A 32 -11.01 1.33 7.55
CA PHE A 32 -9.94 2.32 7.74
C PHE A 32 -10.53 3.66 8.15
N LEU A 33 -11.60 4.15 7.50
CA LEU A 33 -12.20 5.42 7.91
C LEU A 33 -12.71 5.40 9.35
N SER A 34 -13.30 4.28 9.80
CA SER A 34 -13.71 4.12 11.20
C SER A 34 -12.50 4.10 12.14
N ALA A 35 -11.51 3.25 11.86
CA ALA A 35 -10.34 3.10 12.71
C ALA A 35 -9.55 4.41 12.87
N PHE A 36 -9.30 5.13 11.77
CA PHE A 36 -8.56 6.39 11.83
C PHE A 36 -9.38 7.54 12.45
N ALA A 37 -10.72 7.51 12.32
CA ALA A 37 -11.57 8.47 13.03
C ALA A 37 -11.54 8.24 14.55
N ASP A 38 -11.46 7.00 15.01
CA ASP A 38 -11.33 6.68 16.43
C ASP A 38 -9.94 7.06 16.96
N LEU A 39 -8.87 6.72 16.24
CA LEU A 39 -7.51 7.16 16.59
C LEU A 39 -7.40 8.69 16.68
N LYS A 40 -8.05 9.44 15.78
CA LYS A 40 -8.00 10.90 15.81
C LYS A 40 -8.67 11.54 17.05
N LYS A 41 -9.51 10.80 17.77
CA LYS A 41 -10.09 11.25 19.05
C LYS A 41 -9.08 11.16 20.20
N GLU A 42 -8.15 10.21 20.10
CA GLU A 42 -7.17 9.90 21.15
C GLU A 42 -5.82 10.59 20.90
N TYR A 43 -5.44 10.74 19.63
CA TYR A 43 -4.12 11.25 19.23
C TYR A 43 -4.21 12.59 18.49
N THR A 44 -3.28 13.50 18.81
CA THR A 44 -3.18 14.81 18.17
C THR A 44 -2.64 14.72 16.74
N GLY A 45 -1.71 13.80 16.50
CA GLY A 45 -1.09 13.53 15.20
C GLY A 45 -1.03 12.04 14.88
N ILE A 46 -1.04 11.69 13.60
CA ILE A 46 -0.97 10.29 13.14
C ILE A 46 0.07 10.19 12.03
N ILE A 47 1.08 9.35 12.26
CA ILE A 47 2.04 8.92 11.25
C ILE A 47 1.59 7.56 10.73
N LEU A 48 1.49 7.44 9.40
CA LEU A 48 1.12 6.18 8.75
C LEU A 48 2.38 5.47 8.25
N ILE A 49 2.57 4.22 8.66
CA ILE A 49 3.48 3.29 7.98
C ILE A 49 2.61 2.26 7.26
N ALA A 50 2.72 2.17 5.94
CA ALA A 50 1.91 1.26 5.14
C ALA A 50 2.77 0.47 4.16
N ASN A 51 2.66 -0.86 4.22
CA ASN A 51 3.43 -1.78 3.40
C ASN A 51 2.55 -2.36 2.29
N SER A 52 3.04 -2.34 1.05
CA SER A 52 2.40 -3.01 -0.11
C SER A 52 0.90 -2.67 -0.26
N ILE A 53 0.02 -3.66 -0.19
CA ILE A 53 -1.45 -3.50 -0.31
C ILE A 53 -2.05 -2.64 0.80
N GLY A 54 -1.41 -2.58 1.98
CA GLY A 54 -1.83 -1.67 3.04
C GLY A 54 -1.77 -0.21 2.59
N ALA A 55 -0.77 0.15 1.78
CA ALA A 55 -0.69 1.49 1.18
C ALA A 55 -1.82 1.72 0.17
N PHE A 56 -2.15 0.72 -0.66
CA PHE A 56 -3.29 0.81 -1.57
C PHE A 56 -4.61 1.03 -0.81
N PHE A 57 -4.87 0.28 0.27
CA PHE A 57 -6.09 0.45 1.05
C PHE A 57 -6.14 1.80 1.76
N SER A 58 -5.02 2.29 2.31
CA SER A 58 -4.95 3.66 2.83
C SER A 58 -5.27 4.71 1.75
N LEU A 59 -4.70 4.56 0.55
CA LEU A 59 -4.94 5.45 -0.59
C LEU A 59 -6.41 5.40 -1.05
N SER A 60 -6.97 4.20 -1.20
CA SER A 60 -8.35 3.97 -1.63
C SER A 60 -9.36 4.51 -0.62
N ALA A 61 -9.08 4.34 0.67
CA ALA A 61 -9.92 4.81 1.76
C ALA A 61 -9.86 6.33 1.98
N ARG A 62 -8.92 7.04 1.32
CA ARG A 62 -8.70 8.49 1.45
C ARG A 62 -8.55 8.93 2.91
N ILE A 63 -7.71 8.21 3.65
CA ILE A 63 -7.43 8.53 5.05
C ILE A 63 -6.46 9.70 5.21
N ASP A 64 -5.94 10.28 4.13
CA ASP A 64 -4.95 11.36 4.14
C ASP A 64 -5.34 12.55 5.04
N ARG A 65 -6.63 12.84 5.15
CA ARG A 65 -7.16 13.86 6.08
C ARG A 65 -6.81 13.63 7.56
N PHE A 66 -6.46 12.41 7.93
CA PHE A 66 -6.07 12.03 9.29
C PHE A 66 -4.55 12.01 9.49
N ILE A 67 -3.78 11.98 8.40
CA ILE A 67 -2.35 11.64 8.40
C ILE A 67 -1.48 12.89 8.29
N GLU A 68 -0.53 13.04 9.22
CA GLU A 68 0.47 14.12 9.17
C GLU A 68 1.64 13.78 8.24
N LYS A 69 2.04 12.50 8.24
CA LYS A 69 3.13 11.98 7.42
C LYS A 69 2.88 10.50 7.13
N ALA A 70 3.17 10.07 5.90
CA ALA A 70 3.12 8.68 5.50
C ALA A 70 4.48 8.16 5.03
N TYR A 71 4.83 6.97 5.51
CA TYR A 71 5.95 6.15 5.06
C TYR A 71 5.41 4.93 4.35
N PHE A 72 5.60 4.89 3.04
CA PHE A 72 5.14 3.81 2.18
C PHE A 72 6.30 2.88 1.84
N ILE A 73 6.14 1.59 2.14
CA ILE A 73 7.15 0.56 1.90
C ILE A 73 6.65 -0.32 0.76
N SER A 74 7.38 -0.36 -0.36
CA SER A 74 7.01 -1.06 -1.60
C SER A 74 5.52 -0.91 -1.97
N PRO A 75 4.98 0.32 -2.04
CA PRO A 75 3.54 0.52 -2.07
C PRO A 75 2.91 0.05 -3.39
N VAL A 76 1.72 -0.55 -3.29
CA VAL A 76 0.85 -0.73 -4.44
C VAL A 76 0.12 0.60 -4.70
N VAL A 77 0.59 1.36 -5.69
CA VAL A 77 0.04 2.70 -6.03
C VAL A 77 -0.82 2.71 -7.29
N ALA A 78 -0.83 1.60 -8.05
CA ALA A 78 -1.64 1.42 -9.25
C ALA A 78 -2.23 0.00 -9.26
N MET A 79 -3.36 -0.17 -8.60
CA MET A 79 -4.01 -1.48 -8.48
C MET A 79 -4.56 -1.98 -9.82
N GLU A 80 -5.00 -1.09 -10.72
CA GLU A 80 -5.41 -1.48 -12.07
C GLU A 80 -4.27 -2.18 -12.82
N ASP A 81 -3.07 -1.59 -12.85
CA ASP A 81 -1.90 -2.19 -13.50
C ASP A 81 -1.57 -3.57 -12.94
N LEU A 82 -1.69 -3.75 -11.61
CA LEU A 82 -1.45 -5.02 -10.94
C LEU A 82 -2.49 -6.08 -11.33
N ILE A 83 -3.78 -5.73 -11.33
CA ILE A 83 -4.86 -6.62 -11.76
C ILE A 83 -4.67 -7.02 -13.23
N LEU A 84 -4.37 -6.07 -14.11
CA LEU A 84 -4.15 -6.34 -15.54
C LEU A 84 -2.92 -7.22 -15.78
N LYS A 85 -1.86 -7.05 -14.97
CA LYS A 85 -0.70 -7.94 -14.99
C LYS A 85 -1.08 -9.37 -14.58
N MET A 86 -1.80 -9.54 -13.48
CA MET A 86 -2.27 -10.87 -13.02
C MET A 86 -3.17 -11.53 -14.07
N MET A 87 -4.05 -10.77 -14.71
CA MET A 87 -4.87 -11.23 -15.82
C MET A 87 -4.03 -11.73 -17.00
N ALA A 88 -3.02 -10.96 -17.42
CA ALA A 88 -2.11 -11.36 -18.49
C ALA A 88 -1.33 -12.63 -18.16
N GLU A 89 -0.81 -12.74 -16.92
CA GLU A 89 -0.10 -13.94 -16.44
C GLU A 89 -1.01 -15.18 -16.38
N ALA A 90 -2.30 -14.99 -16.08
CA ALA A 90 -3.31 -16.04 -16.04
C ALA A 90 -3.93 -16.37 -17.41
N GLY A 91 -3.61 -15.61 -18.46
CA GLY A 91 -4.25 -15.74 -19.78
C GLY A 91 -5.75 -15.38 -19.77
N VAL A 92 -6.17 -14.48 -18.88
CA VAL A 92 -7.55 -14.01 -18.73
C VAL A 92 -7.70 -12.66 -19.41
N ASP A 93 -8.63 -12.53 -20.35
CA ASP A 93 -9.00 -11.23 -20.92
C ASP A 93 -10.16 -10.57 -20.16
N GLU A 94 -10.40 -9.28 -20.40
CA GLU A 94 -11.45 -8.52 -19.71
C GLU A 94 -12.84 -9.08 -19.97
N LYS A 95 -13.11 -9.54 -21.20
CA LYS A 95 -14.41 -10.14 -21.54
C LYS A 95 -14.68 -11.39 -20.70
N THR A 96 -13.68 -12.26 -20.57
CA THR A 96 -13.77 -13.47 -19.75
C THR A 96 -13.97 -13.13 -18.28
N LEU A 97 -13.27 -12.12 -17.77
CA LEU A 97 -13.43 -11.67 -16.38
C LEU A 97 -14.81 -11.05 -16.14
N GLU A 98 -15.30 -10.22 -17.06
CA GLU A 98 -16.65 -9.63 -17.01
C GLU A 98 -17.74 -10.69 -17.00
N GLU A 99 -17.65 -11.68 -17.90
CA GLU A 99 -18.63 -12.77 -18.01
C GLU A 99 -18.65 -13.68 -16.78
N LYS A 100 -17.48 -13.98 -16.20
CA LYS A 100 -17.36 -14.86 -15.02
C LYS A 100 -17.56 -14.15 -13.69
N GLY A 101 -17.37 -12.82 -13.66
CA GLY A 101 -17.41 -12.00 -12.45
C GLY A 101 -16.16 -12.18 -11.57
N GLU A 102 -15.86 -13.41 -11.16
CA GLU A 102 -14.68 -13.75 -10.36
C GLU A 102 -13.97 -15.00 -10.88
N ILE A 103 -12.64 -15.00 -10.83
CA ILE A 103 -11.79 -16.11 -11.25
C ILE A 103 -10.73 -16.33 -10.18
N ILE A 104 -10.77 -17.50 -9.54
CA ILE A 104 -9.75 -17.93 -8.58
C ILE A 104 -8.53 -18.44 -9.35
N LEU A 105 -7.37 -17.87 -9.06
CA LEU A 105 -6.09 -18.22 -9.67
C LEU A 105 -5.46 -19.42 -8.95
N PRO A 106 -4.60 -20.20 -9.63
CA PRO A 106 -3.99 -21.41 -9.05
C PRO A 106 -3.19 -21.18 -7.76
N TYR A 107 -2.74 -19.95 -7.53
CA TYR A 107 -1.98 -19.53 -6.35
C TYR A 107 -2.84 -18.87 -5.26
N GLY A 108 -4.18 -18.96 -5.35
CA GLY A 108 -5.10 -18.58 -4.28
C GLY A 108 -5.65 -17.16 -4.33
N GLU A 109 -5.14 -16.31 -5.23
CA GLU A 109 -5.67 -14.97 -5.48
C GLU A 109 -6.95 -15.01 -6.33
N THR A 110 -7.81 -14.00 -6.20
CA THR A 110 -9.06 -13.89 -6.98
C THR A 110 -9.05 -12.64 -7.85
N LEU A 111 -9.14 -12.84 -9.17
CA LEU A 111 -9.49 -11.75 -10.09
C LEU A 111 -10.97 -11.45 -9.95
N SER A 112 -11.34 -10.17 -9.82
CA SER A 112 -12.73 -9.74 -9.69
C SER A 112 -13.03 -8.60 -10.65
N TRP A 113 -14.03 -8.77 -11.51
CA TRP A 113 -14.52 -7.73 -12.40
C TRP A 113 -15.00 -6.50 -11.63
N LYS A 114 -15.70 -6.74 -10.50
CA LYS A 114 -16.16 -5.67 -9.62
C LYS A 114 -14.99 -4.85 -9.07
N TYR A 115 -13.91 -5.52 -8.69
CA TYR A 115 -12.70 -4.85 -8.19
C TYR A 115 -12.02 -4.06 -9.32
N LEU A 116 -11.82 -4.64 -10.51
CA LEU A 116 -11.26 -3.93 -11.65
C LEU A 116 -12.09 -2.66 -12.01
N CYS A 117 -13.41 -2.79 -12.08
CA CYS A 117 -14.31 -1.66 -12.29
C CYS A 117 -14.22 -0.61 -11.17
N TYR A 118 -14.10 -1.05 -9.90
CA TYR A 118 -13.94 -0.14 -8.77
C TYR A 118 -12.67 0.70 -8.92
N VAL A 119 -11.51 0.09 -9.20
CA VAL A 119 -10.24 0.85 -9.27
C VAL A 119 -10.21 1.82 -10.44
N ARG A 120 -10.85 1.47 -11.57
CA ARG A 120 -11.02 2.38 -12.73
C ARG A 120 -11.91 3.57 -12.42
N GLY A 121 -12.99 3.33 -11.67
CA GLY A 121 -13.94 4.37 -11.27
C GLY A 121 -13.43 5.28 -10.15
N ASN A 122 -12.48 4.80 -9.34
CA ASN A 122 -12.01 5.49 -8.14
C ASN A 122 -10.56 5.95 -8.29
N LYS A 123 -10.40 7.17 -8.84
CA LYS A 123 -9.09 7.82 -8.89
C LYS A 123 -8.56 8.06 -7.48
N ILE A 124 -7.29 7.71 -7.29
CA ILE A 124 -6.55 7.96 -6.04
C ILE A 124 -6.31 9.46 -5.91
N THR A 125 -6.71 10.01 -4.77
CA THR A 125 -6.42 11.38 -4.34
C THR A 125 -5.75 11.30 -2.98
N TRP A 126 -4.54 11.84 -2.87
CA TRP A 126 -3.74 11.74 -1.65
C TRP A 126 -2.93 13.01 -1.45
N ASN A 127 -3.12 13.67 -0.31
CA ASN A 127 -2.50 14.97 -0.02
C ASN A 127 -1.54 14.93 1.18
N ALA A 128 -1.53 13.85 1.97
CA ALA A 128 -0.61 13.76 3.10
C ALA A 128 0.84 13.71 2.60
N PRO A 129 1.77 14.43 3.24
CA PRO A 129 3.20 14.31 2.95
C PRO A 129 3.65 12.85 2.99
N THR A 130 4.33 12.40 1.95
CA THR A 130 4.71 10.99 1.80
C THR A 130 6.17 10.82 1.45
N GLU A 131 6.79 9.79 2.02
CA GLU A 131 8.05 9.24 1.56
C GLU A 131 7.90 7.76 1.27
N ILE A 132 8.55 7.31 0.20
CA ILE A 132 8.44 5.96 -0.31
C ILE A 132 9.80 5.29 -0.23
N LEU A 133 9.84 4.11 0.38
CA LEU A 133 10.93 3.17 0.24
C LEU A 133 10.55 2.15 -0.84
N TYR A 134 11.38 2.02 -1.87
CA TYR A 134 11.18 1.13 -2.99
C TYR A 134 12.33 0.12 -3.10
N GLY A 135 12.01 -1.17 -3.26
CA GLY A 135 13.00 -2.20 -3.58
C GLY A 135 13.42 -2.13 -5.05
N GLY A 136 14.71 -1.96 -5.34
CA GLY A 136 15.22 -1.82 -6.72
C GLY A 136 14.95 -3.02 -7.63
N ASN A 137 14.70 -4.19 -7.05
CA ASN A 137 14.32 -5.45 -7.72
C ASN A 137 12.85 -5.81 -7.48
N ASP A 138 11.97 -4.84 -7.19
CA ASP A 138 10.53 -5.09 -7.07
C ASP A 138 9.96 -5.60 -8.40
N ALA A 139 9.67 -6.90 -8.43
CA ALA A 139 9.11 -7.59 -9.58
C ALA A 139 7.58 -7.42 -9.69
N LEU A 140 6.91 -6.90 -8.67
CA LEU A 140 5.46 -6.72 -8.64
C LEU A 140 5.07 -5.35 -9.20
N ILE A 141 5.61 -4.28 -8.63
CA ILE A 141 5.27 -2.90 -8.98
C ILE A 141 6.44 -2.25 -9.72
N PRO A 142 6.26 -1.88 -11.00
CA PRO A 142 7.33 -1.23 -11.77
C PRO A 142 7.77 0.11 -11.18
N TYR A 143 9.08 0.37 -11.15
CA TYR A 143 9.63 1.63 -10.63
C TYR A 143 9.03 2.87 -11.31
N LYS A 144 8.77 2.79 -12.62
CA LYS A 144 8.13 3.89 -13.39
C LYS A 144 6.77 4.29 -12.79
N THR A 145 6.01 3.32 -12.28
CA THR A 145 4.68 3.52 -11.71
C THR A 145 4.79 4.23 -10.35
N VAL A 146 5.71 3.76 -9.49
CA VAL A 146 6.00 4.42 -8.20
C VAL A 146 6.54 5.83 -8.40
N ARG A 147 7.43 6.04 -9.37
CA ARG A 147 7.98 7.36 -9.69
C ARG A 147 6.91 8.32 -10.19
N ALA A 148 6.01 7.87 -11.07
CA ALA A 148 4.90 8.69 -11.56
C ALA A 148 3.96 9.11 -10.43
N PHE A 149 3.61 8.17 -9.53
CA PHE A 149 2.85 8.47 -8.32
C PHE A 149 3.57 9.50 -7.45
N ALA A 150 4.86 9.29 -7.17
CA ALA A 150 5.64 10.20 -6.34
C ALA A 150 5.71 11.62 -6.91
N GLN A 151 5.85 11.75 -8.23
CA GLN A 151 5.81 13.06 -8.90
C GLN A 151 4.44 13.73 -8.79
N ALA A 152 3.35 12.97 -9.00
CA ALA A 152 1.99 13.50 -8.91
C ALA A 152 1.63 13.98 -7.49
N HIS A 153 2.15 13.29 -6.47
CA HIS A 153 1.84 13.55 -5.04
C HIS A 153 2.97 14.24 -4.28
N ARG A 154 4.03 14.70 -4.97
CA ARG A 154 5.21 15.35 -4.37
C ARG A 154 5.88 14.52 -3.26
N ALA A 155 5.87 13.20 -3.42
CA ALA A 155 6.52 12.28 -2.50
C ALA A 155 8.01 12.12 -2.83
N ALA A 156 8.84 11.92 -1.82
CA ALA A 156 10.23 11.50 -2.03
C ALA A 156 10.29 9.97 -2.21
N VAL A 157 11.25 9.49 -3.01
CA VAL A 157 11.48 8.05 -3.22
C VAL A 157 12.93 7.73 -2.89
N THR A 158 13.13 6.84 -1.92
CA THR A 158 14.40 6.18 -1.66
C THR A 158 14.37 4.80 -2.28
N VAL A 159 15.39 4.46 -3.08
CA VAL A 159 15.52 3.14 -3.68
C VAL A 159 16.57 2.35 -2.91
N MET A 160 16.19 1.18 -2.41
CA MET A 160 17.14 0.19 -1.92
C MET A 160 17.64 -0.65 -3.09
N ASP A 161 18.90 -0.48 -3.48
CA ASP A 161 19.50 -1.30 -4.53
C ASP A 161 19.51 -2.80 -4.14
N GLY A 162 19.06 -3.64 -5.05
CA GLY A 162 18.84 -5.07 -4.82
C GLY A 162 17.70 -5.43 -3.85
N GLY A 163 16.94 -4.46 -3.33
CA GLY A 163 15.78 -4.71 -2.48
C GLY A 163 14.61 -5.31 -3.26
N GLU A 164 13.92 -6.29 -2.68
CA GLU A 164 12.73 -6.91 -3.29
C GLU A 164 11.45 -6.18 -2.89
N HIS A 165 10.30 -6.57 -3.46
CA HIS A 165 9.01 -6.04 -3.04
C HIS A 165 8.77 -6.30 -1.55
N TRP A 166 8.93 -7.56 -1.13
CA TRP A 166 8.84 -7.95 0.27
C TRP A 166 10.22 -7.88 0.93
N PHE A 167 10.39 -6.89 1.80
CA PHE A 167 11.60 -6.72 2.60
C PHE A 167 11.60 -7.78 3.71
N HIS A 168 12.49 -8.77 3.60
CA HIS A 168 12.50 -9.93 4.50
C HIS A 168 13.90 -10.41 4.89
N THR A 169 14.92 -10.12 4.07
CA THR A 169 16.31 -10.44 4.42
C THR A 169 16.82 -9.48 5.50
N GLU A 170 17.78 -9.92 6.33
CA GLU A 170 18.38 -9.07 7.36
C GLU A 170 18.92 -7.75 6.80
N LYS A 171 19.53 -7.79 5.60
CA LYS A 171 20.04 -6.60 4.91
C LYS A 171 18.92 -5.63 4.52
N GLN A 172 17.82 -6.14 3.96
CA GLN A 172 16.66 -5.33 3.59
C GLN A 172 15.99 -4.74 4.81
N LEU A 173 15.75 -5.57 5.82
CA LEU A 173 15.14 -5.16 7.07
C LEU A 173 15.99 -4.09 7.79
N LYS A 174 17.32 -4.26 7.82
CA LYS A 174 18.22 -3.24 8.37
C LYS A 174 18.13 -1.92 7.60
N PHE A 175 18.14 -1.97 6.26
CA PHE A 175 18.00 -0.76 5.44
C PHE A 175 16.67 -0.05 5.71
N LEU A 176 15.58 -0.81 5.87
CA LEU A 176 14.27 -0.27 6.22
C LEU A 176 14.30 0.44 7.59
N ASP A 177 14.93 -0.15 8.61
CA ASP A 177 15.04 0.47 9.94
C ASP A 177 15.87 1.76 9.88
N ASP A 178 17.03 1.70 9.22
CA ASP A 178 17.91 2.85 9.06
C ASP A 178 17.14 3.97 8.32
N TRP A 179 16.41 3.62 7.26
CA TRP A 179 15.57 4.56 6.52
C TRP A 179 14.47 5.20 7.37
N LEU A 180 13.76 4.43 8.20
CA LEU A 180 12.75 4.98 9.11
C LEU A 180 13.35 5.82 10.25
N SER A 181 14.54 5.45 10.74
CA SER A 181 15.19 6.13 11.87
C SER A 181 15.77 7.50 11.52
N ASP A 182 16.13 7.71 10.25
CA ASP A 182 16.71 8.95 9.76
C ASP A 182 15.68 10.09 9.57
N ARG A 183 14.46 9.97 10.12
CA ARG A 183 13.29 10.79 9.78
C ARG A 183 12.55 11.34 10.99
#